data_AF-A0A953Z276-F1
#
_entry.id   AF-A0A953Z276-F1
#
_cell.length_a   1.000
_cell.length_b   1.000
_cell.length_c   1.000
_cell.angle_alpha   90.00
_cell.angle_beta   90.00
_cell.angle_gamma   90.00
#
_symmetry.space_group_name_H-M   'P 1'
#
loop_
_entity.id
_entity.type
_entity.pdbx_description
1 polymer ?
#
loop_
_entity_poly.entity_id
_entity_poly.type
_entity_poly.pdbx_seq_one_letter_code
_entity_poly.pdbx_strand_id
1 'polypeptide(L)'
;RALSFADEMMEHFYDAEQGGFFRTRADAADVLVRQKDDYDGAEPSGNALAAEVLLRLGHLLGRSDLWKAGERTLAAFGNNANQSPTGHTRYLCALDFFHATKREIVIAAATDDAAAAMLDVVGAAHLPNTLLVQKRADNAAALAKLLPWTEAMELPSEGALAYVCEGFACQLPIFDPDALAKALGG
;
A
#
# COMPACT_ATOMS: atom_id res chain seq x y z
N ARG A 1 3.26 10.65 7.66
CA ARG A 1 2.97 9.82 8.85
C ARG A 1 3.17 8.33 8.56
N ALA A 2 2.57 7.75 7.52
CA ALA A 2 2.81 6.34 7.18
C ALA A 2 4.31 6.01 6.99
N LEU A 3 5.02 6.84 6.20
CA LEU A 3 6.46 6.66 5.99
C LEU A 3 7.29 6.73 7.28
N SER A 4 7.01 7.69 8.17
CA SER A 4 7.74 7.80 9.44
C SER A 4 7.53 6.59 10.33
N PHE A 5 6.31 6.04 10.40
CA PHE A 5 6.05 4.80 11.14
C PHE A 5 6.72 3.58 10.50
N ALA A 6 6.79 3.52 9.16
CA ALA A 6 7.51 2.46 8.47
C ALA A 6 9.02 2.54 8.75
N ASP A 7 9.60 3.74 8.72
CA ASP A 7 11.02 3.94 9.04
C ASP A 7 11.31 3.57 10.51
N GLU A 8 10.47 3.97 11.48
CA GLU A 8 10.61 3.57 12.89
C GLU A 8 10.45 2.05 13.10
N MET A 9 9.49 1.43 12.39
CA MET A 9 9.28 -0.02 12.42
C MET A 9 10.51 -0.77 11.89
N MET A 10 11.07 -0.28 10.78
CA MET A 10 12.29 -0.79 10.18
C MET A 10 13.50 -0.64 11.12
N GLU A 11 13.65 0.50 11.77
CA GLU A 11 14.78 0.79 12.64
C GLU A 11 14.79 -0.10 13.90
N HIS A 12 13.63 -0.29 14.54
CA HIS A 12 13.59 -0.87 15.87
C HIS A 12 13.20 -2.35 15.92
N PHE A 13 12.56 -2.87 14.87
CA PHE A 13 11.94 -4.20 14.90
C PHE A 13 12.40 -5.13 13.78
N TYR A 14 12.92 -4.62 12.67
CA TYR A 14 13.29 -5.46 11.52
C TYR A 14 14.51 -6.34 11.81
N ASP A 15 14.44 -7.60 11.39
CA ASP A 15 15.57 -8.51 11.36
C ASP A 15 16.21 -8.47 9.97
N ALA A 16 17.29 -7.71 9.84
CA ALA A 16 18.02 -7.58 8.60
C ALA A 16 18.75 -8.86 8.16
N GLU A 17 18.92 -9.86 9.03
CA GLU A 17 19.58 -11.12 8.69
C GLU A 17 18.58 -12.14 8.15
N GLN A 18 17.47 -12.36 8.87
CA GLN A 18 16.51 -13.42 8.54
C GLN A 18 15.21 -12.89 7.90
N GLY A 19 15.01 -11.58 7.83
CA GLY A 19 13.74 -10.98 7.40
C GLY A 19 12.68 -11.03 8.50
N GLY A 20 11.59 -10.29 8.30
CA GLY A 20 10.53 -10.12 9.29
C GLY A 20 10.90 -9.21 10.45
N PHE A 21 9.97 -9.11 11.40
CA PHE A 21 9.91 -8.13 12.46
C PHE A 21 9.70 -8.84 13.79
N PHE A 22 10.48 -8.45 14.79
CA PHE A 22 10.28 -8.88 16.16
C PHE A 22 9.11 -8.12 16.80
N ARG A 23 8.40 -8.76 17.74
CA ARG A 23 7.34 -8.08 18.51
C ARG A 23 7.84 -7.04 19.50
N THR A 24 9.13 -7.08 19.82
CA THR A 24 9.75 -6.20 20.82
C THR A 24 10.88 -5.39 20.19
N ARG A 25 11.08 -4.16 20.68
CA ARG A 25 12.16 -3.29 20.22
C ARG A 25 13.52 -3.94 20.47
N ALA A 26 14.49 -3.59 19.63
CA ALA A 26 15.87 -4.08 19.74
C ALA A 26 16.55 -3.69 21.06
N ASP A 27 16.12 -2.61 21.72
CA ASP A 27 16.66 -2.07 22.97
C ASP A 27 15.86 -2.50 24.23
N ALA A 28 14.95 -3.47 24.11
CA ALA A 28 14.18 -3.97 25.24
C ALA A 28 15.07 -4.74 26.24
N ALA A 29 15.37 -4.11 27.37
CA ALA A 29 16.27 -4.66 28.40
C ALA A 29 15.73 -5.94 29.09
N ASP A 30 14.41 -6.10 29.15
CA ASP A 30 13.75 -7.15 29.95
C ASP A 30 13.28 -8.36 29.12
N VAL A 31 13.69 -8.47 27.84
CA VAL A 31 13.25 -9.53 26.92
C VAL A 31 14.42 -10.39 26.49
N LEU A 32 14.51 -11.60 27.06
CA LEU A 32 15.61 -12.55 26.78
C LEU A 32 15.56 -13.15 25.37
N VAL A 33 14.36 -13.41 24.84
CA VAL A 33 14.14 -13.98 23.51
C VAL A 33 13.09 -13.16 22.78
N ARG A 34 13.47 -12.61 21.63
CA ARG A 34 12.57 -11.85 20.76
C ARG A 34 11.90 -12.80 19.78
N GLN A 35 10.57 -12.78 19.75
CA GLN A 35 9.77 -13.62 18.85
C GLN A 35 9.28 -12.80 17.66
N LYS A 36 9.09 -13.49 16.52
CA LYS A 36 8.37 -12.99 15.35
C LYS A 36 7.06 -13.76 15.26
N ASP A 37 5.98 -13.06 14.95
CA ASP A 37 4.64 -13.60 14.79
C ASP A 37 4.28 -13.71 13.32
N ASP A 38 3.88 -14.90 12.87
CA ASP A 38 3.49 -15.18 11.49
C ASP A 38 2.06 -15.70 11.36
N TYR A 39 1.51 -16.23 12.45
CA TYR A 39 0.15 -16.77 12.52
C TYR A 39 -0.92 -15.67 12.66
N ASP A 40 -1.94 -15.72 11.81
CA ASP A 40 -3.17 -14.95 11.93
C ASP A 40 -4.12 -15.64 12.93
N GLY A 41 -4.35 -14.98 14.07
CA GLY A 41 -5.27 -15.44 15.11
C GLY A 41 -6.55 -14.62 15.13
N ALA A 42 -6.95 -14.13 16.30
CA ALA A 42 -8.01 -13.13 16.41
C ALA A 42 -7.61 -11.80 15.75
N GLU A 43 -6.30 -11.54 15.69
CA GLU A 43 -5.69 -10.40 15.01
C GLU A 43 -4.78 -10.93 13.88
N PRO A 44 -4.64 -10.17 12.79
CA PRO A 44 -3.65 -10.50 11.77
C PRO A 44 -2.23 -10.44 12.33
N SER A 45 -1.33 -11.25 11.78
CA SER A 45 0.09 -11.23 12.08
C SER A 45 0.69 -9.84 11.83
N GLY A 46 1.49 -9.36 12.79
CA GLY A 46 2.25 -8.13 12.65
C GLY A 46 3.23 -8.18 11.48
N ASN A 47 3.84 -9.33 11.22
CA ASN A 47 4.72 -9.54 10.06
C ASN A 47 3.96 -9.51 8.73
N ALA A 48 2.78 -10.10 8.65
CA ALA A 48 1.95 -10.06 7.45
C ALA A 48 1.55 -8.61 7.11
N LEU A 49 1.11 -7.84 8.12
CA LEU A 49 0.79 -6.42 7.96
C LEU A 49 2.02 -5.58 7.60
N ALA A 50 3.16 -5.81 8.26
CA ALA A 50 4.41 -5.11 7.97
C ALA A 50 4.85 -5.35 6.52
N ALA A 51 4.80 -6.61 6.05
CA ALA A 51 5.11 -6.94 4.66
C ALA A 51 4.20 -6.17 3.69
N GLU A 52 2.89 -6.18 3.91
CA GLU A 52 1.95 -5.48 3.04
C GLU A 52 2.18 -3.96 3.01
N VAL A 53 2.35 -3.33 4.18
CA VAL A 53 2.57 -1.88 4.27
C VAL A 53 3.88 -1.49 3.57
N LEU A 54 4.94 -2.26 3.76
CA LEU A 54 6.23 -2.01 3.13
C LEU A 54 6.21 -2.20 1.62
N LEU A 55 5.50 -3.22 1.12
CA LEU A 55 5.29 -3.43 -0.31
C LEU A 55 4.48 -2.27 -0.94
N ARG A 56 3.38 -1.86 -0.29
CA ARG A 56 2.55 -0.74 -0.74
C ARG A 56 3.33 0.58 -0.75
N LEU A 57 4.06 0.89 0.32
CA LEU A 57 4.89 2.11 0.42
C LEU A 57 6.08 2.08 -0.54
N GLY A 58 6.77 0.94 -0.63
CA GLY A 58 7.91 0.74 -1.52
C GLY A 58 7.53 0.94 -2.99
N HIS A 59 6.37 0.41 -3.39
CA HIS A 59 5.82 0.62 -4.72
C HIS A 59 5.41 2.07 -4.95
N LEU A 60 4.60 2.65 -4.04
CA LEU A 60 4.06 4.00 -4.19
C LEU A 60 5.15 5.08 -4.25
N LEU A 61 6.17 4.96 -3.40
CA LEU A 61 7.25 5.95 -3.23
C LEU A 61 8.50 5.65 -4.08
N GLY A 62 8.56 4.51 -4.78
CA GLY A 62 9.78 4.04 -5.44
C GLY A 62 10.93 3.70 -4.47
N ARG A 63 10.62 3.40 -3.20
CA ARG A 63 11.60 3.07 -2.15
C ARG A 63 11.94 1.57 -2.19
N SER A 64 13.00 1.24 -2.93
CA SER A 64 13.43 -0.15 -3.14
C SER A 64 13.82 -0.89 -1.85
N ASP A 65 14.28 -0.17 -0.83
CA ASP A 65 14.61 -0.70 0.49
C ASP A 65 13.36 -1.20 1.23
N LEU A 66 12.26 -0.44 1.19
CA LEU A 66 10.98 -0.87 1.77
C LEU A 66 10.41 -2.06 1.00
N TRP A 67 10.42 -2.00 -0.34
CA TRP A 67 9.97 -3.11 -1.18
C TRP A 67 10.71 -4.41 -0.85
N LYS A 68 12.05 -4.37 -0.82
CA LYS A 68 12.89 -5.53 -0.49
C LYS A 68 12.67 -6.03 0.94
N ALA A 69 12.43 -5.13 1.90
CA ALA A 69 12.14 -5.55 3.27
C ALA A 69 10.81 -6.32 3.36
N GLY A 70 9.77 -5.87 2.64
CA GLY A 70 8.52 -6.59 2.51
C GLY A 70 8.68 -7.95 1.82
N GLU A 71 9.40 -8.00 0.70
CA GLU A 71 9.73 -9.25 -0.01
C GLU A 71 10.47 -10.25 0.88
N ARG A 72 11.50 -9.80 1.60
CA ARG A 72 12.26 -10.66 2.53
C ARG A 72 11.41 -11.15 3.69
N THR A 73 10.44 -10.35 4.14
CA THR A 73 9.49 -10.75 5.17
C THR A 73 8.57 -11.85 4.65
N LEU A 74 8.07 -11.75 3.41
CA LEU A 74 7.33 -12.84 2.79
C LEU A 74 8.17 -14.11 2.68
N ALA A 75 9.41 -13.99 2.19
CA ALA A 75 10.31 -15.14 2.06
C ALA A 75 10.59 -15.85 3.40
N ALA A 76 10.67 -15.11 4.51
CA ALA A 76 10.93 -15.67 5.85
C ALA A 76 9.83 -16.61 6.34
N PHE A 77 8.57 -16.37 5.96
CA PHE A 77 7.40 -17.11 6.46
C PHE A 77 6.71 -17.98 5.40
N GLY A 78 7.20 -17.97 4.15
CA GLY A 78 6.57 -18.71 3.05
C GLY A 78 6.41 -20.20 3.29
N ASN A 79 7.37 -20.85 3.94
CA ASN A 79 7.27 -22.27 4.29
C ASN A 79 6.16 -22.56 5.32
N ASN A 80 5.92 -21.64 6.26
CA ASN A 80 4.89 -21.78 7.29
C ASN A 80 3.50 -21.53 6.68
N ALA A 81 3.38 -20.48 5.86
CA ALA A 81 2.17 -20.20 5.11
C ALA A 81 1.78 -21.34 4.16
N ASN A 82 2.75 -21.99 3.51
CA ASN A 82 2.49 -23.14 2.65
C ASN A 82 1.99 -24.38 3.42
N GLN A 83 2.45 -24.57 4.66
CA GLN A 83 2.01 -25.68 5.53
C GLN A 83 0.64 -25.42 6.17
N SER A 84 0.31 -24.16 6.45
CA SER A 84 -0.98 -23.79 7.07
C SER A 84 -1.56 -22.51 6.45
N PRO A 85 -2.06 -22.56 5.20
CA PRO A 85 -2.56 -21.37 4.50
C PRO A 85 -3.71 -20.66 5.22
N THR A 86 -4.58 -21.44 5.86
CA THR A 86 -5.74 -20.91 6.60
C THR A 86 -5.35 -20.15 7.87
N GLY A 87 -4.15 -20.40 8.41
CA GLY A 87 -3.58 -19.64 9.52
C GLY A 87 -2.72 -18.44 9.08
N HIS A 88 -2.64 -18.15 7.77
CA HIS A 88 -1.76 -17.14 7.20
C HIS A 88 -2.48 -16.32 6.11
N THR A 89 -3.79 -16.12 6.25
CA THR A 89 -4.62 -15.41 5.28
C THR A 89 -4.16 -13.99 4.95
N ARG A 90 -3.69 -13.21 5.93
CA ARG A 90 -3.18 -11.85 5.70
C ARG A 90 -1.84 -11.88 4.99
N TYR A 91 -0.99 -12.86 5.31
CA TYR A 91 0.22 -13.12 4.54
C TYR A 91 -0.13 -13.42 3.08
N LEU A 92 -1.17 -14.21 2.81
CA LEU A 92 -1.62 -14.50 1.45
C LEU A 92 -2.12 -13.24 0.73
N CYS A 93 -2.79 -12.31 1.41
CA CYS A 93 -3.14 -11.00 0.82
C CYS A 93 -1.90 -10.18 0.46
N ALA A 94 -0.88 -10.15 1.34
CA ALA A 94 0.37 -9.46 1.06
C ALA A 94 1.14 -10.12 -0.11
N LEU A 95 1.09 -11.46 -0.19
CA LEU A 95 1.68 -12.23 -1.29
C LEU A 95 0.94 -12.00 -2.61
N ASP A 96 -0.39 -11.91 -2.59
CA ASP A 96 -1.20 -11.53 -3.75
C ASP A 96 -0.78 -10.16 -4.26
N PHE A 97 -0.69 -9.15 -3.37
CA PHE A 97 -0.19 -7.83 -3.73
C PHE A 97 1.24 -7.87 -4.30
N PHE A 98 2.12 -8.67 -3.72
CA PHE A 98 3.50 -8.82 -4.21
C PHE A 98 3.55 -9.29 -5.66
N HIS A 99 2.73 -10.29 -6.03
CA HIS A 99 2.74 -10.87 -7.38
C HIS A 99 1.84 -10.16 -8.39
N ALA A 100 0.75 -9.55 -7.95
CA ALA A 100 -0.22 -8.91 -8.83
C ALA A 100 0.39 -7.73 -9.59
N THR A 101 -0.19 -7.43 -10.76
CA THR A 101 -0.03 -6.11 -11.38
C THR A 101 -0.69 -5.08 -10.49
N LYS A 102 0.06 -4.06 -10.09
CA LYS A 102 -0.44 -2.99 -9.23
C LYS A 102 -1.17 -1.98 -10.10
N ARG A 103 -2.24 -1.43 -9.54
CA ARG A 103 -3.01 -0.33 -10.10
C ARG A 103 -2.88 0.89 -9.21
N GLU A 104 -2.64 2.05 -9.79
CA GLU A 104 -2.72 3.33 -9.10
C GLU A 104 -3.94 4.08 -9.62
N ILE A 105 -4.76 4.60 -8.71
CA ILE A 105 -5.85 5.50 -9.04
C ILE A 105 -5.54 6.84 -8.40
N VAL A 106 -5.50 7.89 -9.21
CA VAL A 106 -5.41 9.26 -8.69
C VAL A 106 -6.71 9.98 -8.94
N ILE A 107 -7.35 10.43 -7.86
CA ILE A 107 -8.52 11.30 -7.92
C ILE A 107 -8.03 12.73 -7.69
N ALA A 108 -7.97 13.50 -8.75
CA ALA A 108 -7.62 14.92 -8.71
C ALA A 108 -8.92 15.74 -8.71
N ALA A 109 -9.17 16.53 -7.67
CA ALA A 109 -10.43 17.26 -7.54
C ALA A 109 -10.24 18.69 -7.04
N ALA A 110 -11.11 19.59 -7.50
CA ALA A 110 -11.12 20.99 -7.06
C ALA A 110 -11.51 21.13 -5.58
N THR A 111 -12.41 20.27 -5.09
CA THR A 111 -12.87 20.21 -3.70
C THR A 111 -13.09 18.76 -3.25
N ASP A 112 -13.21 18.52 -1.95
CA ASP A 112 -13.57 17.19 -1.43
C ASP A 112 -14.97 16.76 -1.89
N ASP A 113 -15.95 17.68 -1.91
CA ASP A 113 -17.29 17.41 -2.41
C ASP A 113 -17.27 16.99 -3.89
N ALA A 114 -16.40 17.60 -4.70
CA ALA A 114 -16.24 17.22 -6.10
C ALA A 114 -15.61 15.83 -6.28
N ALA A 115 -14.78 15.38 -5.33
CA ALA A 115 -14.19 14.05 -5.35
C ALA A 115 -15.16 12.94 -4.93
N ALA A 116 -16.22 13.28 -4.18
CA ALA A 116 -17.07 12.31 -3.48
C ALA A 116 -17.59 11.20 -4.39
N ALA A 117 -18.20 11.53 -5.53
CA ALA A 117 -18.76 10.54 -6.44
C ALA A 117 -17.71 9.58 -7.02
N MET A 118 -16.50 10.07 -7.30
CA MET A 118 -15.40 9.23 -7.79
C MET A 118 -14.85 8.33 -6.67
N LEU A 119 -14.73 8.88 -5.45
CA LEU A 119 -14.29 8.12 -4.28
C LEU A 119 -15.29 7.02 -3.90
N ASP A 120 -16.60 7.27 -4.03
CA ASP A 120 -17.64 6.28 -3.80
C ASP A 120 -17.54 5.11 -4.78
N VAL A 121 -17.29 5.40 -6.07
CA VAL A 121 -17.07 4.37 -7.09
C VAL A 121 -15.86 3.49 -6.75
N VAL A 122 -14.72 4.11 -6.37
CA VAL A 122 -13.53 3.37 -5.95
C VAL A 122 -13.79 2.56 -4.68
N GLY A 123 -14.50 3.13 -3.71
CA GLY A 123 -14.81 2.51 -2.42
C GLY A 123 -15.82 1.36 -2.51
N ALA A 124 -16.69 1.35 -3.52
CA ALA A 124 -17.64 0.28 -3.78
C ALA A 124 -17.01 -0.93 -4.49
N ALA A 125 -15.86 -0.75 -5.15
CA ALA A 125 -15.20 -1.79 -5.92
C ALA A 125 -14.24 -2.65 -5.06
N HIS A 126 -14.20 -3.96 -5.32
CA HIS A 126 -13.21 -4.83 -4.69
C HIS A 126 -11.86 -4.73 -5.42
N LEU A 127 -10.96 -3.91 -4.89
CA LEU A 127 -9.69 -3.51 -5.52
C LEU A 127 -8.46 -3.84 -4.64
N PRO A 128 -8.16 -5.12 -4.36
CA PRO A 128 -7.15 -5.52 -3.38
C PRO A 128 -5.74 -5.01 -3.70
N ASN A 129 -5.42 -4.92 -5.00
CA ASN A 129 -4.10 -4.58 -5.52
C ASN A 129 -3.98 -3.14 -6.04
N THR A 130 -4.86 -2.27 -5.55
CA THR A 130 -4.94 -0.86 -5.95
C THR A 130 -4.42 0.07 -4.85
N LEU A 131 -3.72 1.12 -5.28
CA LEU A 131 -3.31 2.25 -4.45
C LEU A 131 -4.10 3.49 -4.88
N LEU A 132 -4.80 4.11 -3.94
CA LEU A 132 -5.57 5.33 -4.18
C LEU A 132 -4.78 6.54 -3.69
N VAL A 133 -4.69 7.57 -4.54
CA VAL A 133 -4.09 8.86 -4.22
C VAL A 133 -5.12 9.95 -4.48
N GLN A 134 -5.32 10.84 -3.50
CA GLN A 134 -6.19 12.01 -3.66
C GLN A 134 -5.31 13.26 -3.84
N LYS A 135 -5.46 13.93 -4.99
CA LYS A 135 -4.74 15.17 -5.32
C LYS A 135 -5.70 16.37 -5.26
N ARG A 136 -5.28 17.42 -4.57
CA ARG A 136 -6.03 18.66 -4.33
C ARG A 136 -5.10 19.87 -4.40
N ALA A 137 -5.68 21.06 -4.52
CA ALA A 137 -4.91 22.30 -4.55
C ALA A 137 -4.03 22.49 -3.30
N ASP A 138 -4.54 22.12 -2.12
CA ASP A 138 -3.85 22.27 -0.83
C ASP A 138 -2.71 21.27 -0.60
N ASN A 139 -2.72 20.13 -1.30
CA ASN A 139 -1.73 19.06 -1.12
C ASN A 139 -0.84 18.81 -2.33
N ALA A 140 -1.15 19.35 -3.51
CA ALA A 140 -0.49 18.99 -4.78
C ALA A 140 1.04 19.14 -4.74
N ALA A 141 1.56 20.21 -4.15
CA ALA A 141 3.00 20.43 -4.04
C ALA A 141 3.69 19.43 -3.10
N ALA A 142 3.06 19.13 -1.95
CA ALA A 142 3.59 18.14 -1.02
C ALA A 142 3.49 16.72 -1.59
N LEU A 143 2.42 16.44 -2.34
CA LEU A 143 2.19 15.18 -3.03
C LEU A 143 3.24 14.96 -4.12
N ALA A 144 3.49 15.95 -4.96
CA ALA A 144 4.52 15.90 -6.00
C ALA A 144 5.92 15.62 -5.43
N LYS A 145 6.25 16.22 -4.27
CA LYS A 145 7.52 15.94 -3.58
C LYS A 145 7.65 14.48 -3.13
N LEU A 146 6.55 13.86 -2.68
CA LEU A 146 6.54 12.47 -2.21
C LEU A 146 6.37 11.47 -3.35
N LEU A 147 5.57 11.83 -4.37
CA LEU A 147 5.14 11.03 -5.50
C LEU A 147 5.33 11.85 -6.79
N PRO A 148 6.56 11.98 -7.31
CA PRO A 148 6.85 12.84 -8.46
C PRO A 148 6.02 12.53 -9.71
N TRP A 149 5.64 11.26 -9.90
CA TRP A 149 4.79 10.81 -11.00
C TRP A 149 3.38 11.44 -10.99
N THR A 150 2.93 12.01 -9.87
CA THR A 150 1.65 12.72 -9.78
C THR A 150 1.70 14.14 -10.34
N GLU A 151 2.88 14.68 -10.68
CA GLU A 151 3.00 16.02 -11.28
C GLU A 151 2.29 16.12 -12.63
N ALA A 152 2.36 15.07 -13.44
CA ALA A 152 1.73 14.99 -14.77
C ALA A 152 0.19 14.90 -14.73
N MET A 153 -0.40 14.73 -13.54
CA MET A 153 -1.84 14.62 -13.37
C MET A 153 -2.44 15.98 -13.08
N GLU A 154 -3.10 16.56 -14.06
CA GLU A 154 -3.67 17.90 -13.95
C GLU A 154 -4.72 17.98 -12.84
N LEU A 155 -4.69 19.10 -12.11
CA LEU A 155 -5.75 19.43 -11.16
C LEU A 155 -6.81 20.24 -11.89
N PRO A 156 -8.07 19.78 -11.96
CA PRO A 156 -9.12 20.53 -12.65
C PRO A 156 -9.49 21.79 -11.85
N SER A 157 -9.90 22.85 -12.56
CA SER A 157 -10.43 24.07 -11.91
C SER A 157 -11.80 23.84 -11.27
N GLU A 158 -12.59 22.90 -11.82
CA GLU A 158 -13.91 22.50 -11.34
C GLU A 158 -14.10 20.99 -11.49
N GLY A 159 -14.86 20.36 -10.59
CA GLY A 159 -15.13 18.93 -10.63
C GLY A 159 -13.93 18.06 -10.23
N ALA A 160 -13.90 16.83 -10.76
CA ALA A 160 -12.88 15.82 -10.47
C ALA A 160 -12.48 15.03 -11.72
N LEU A 161 -11.22 14.56 -11.72
CA LEU A 161 -10.63 13.67 -12.71
C LEU A 161 -10.10 12.42 -12.02
N ALA A 162 -10.33 11.27 -12.64
CA ALA A 162 -9.72 10.01 -12.24
C ALA A 162 -8.65 9.60 -13.26
N TYR A 163 -7.44 9.35 -12.78
CA TYR A 163 -6.35 8.77 -13.56
C TYR A 163 -6.16 7.33 -13.11
N VAL A 164 -6.34 6.38 -14.01
CA VAL A 164 -6.14 4.95 -13.75
C VAL A 164 -4.85 4.52 -14.42
N CYS A 165 -3.87 4.11 -13.63
CA CYS A 165 -2.57 3.64 -14.08
C CYS A 165 -2.37 2.17 -13.73
N GLU A 166 -1.82 1.41 -14.67
CA GLU A 166 -1.46 0.01 -14.51
C GLU A 166 -0.15 -0.26 -15.24
N GLY A 167 0.77 -0.99 -14.61
CA GLY A 167 2.00 -1.43 -15.26
C GLY A 167 2.83 -0.28 -15.85
N PHE A 168 2.92 0.85 -15.13
CA PHE A 168 3.62 2.08 -15.54
C PHE A 168 3.00 2.84 -16.72
N ALA A 169 1.75 2.55 -17.10
CA ALA A 169 1.00 3.30 -18.10
C ALA A 169 -0.32 3.81 -17.52
N CYS A 170 -0.62 5.10 -17.75
CA CYS A 170 -1.88 5.71 -17.37
C CYS A 170 -2.82 5.82 -18.56
N GLN A 171 -4.10 5.58 -18.33
CA GLN A 171 -5.16 5.85 -19.30
C GLN A 171 -5.45 7.35 -19.41
N LEU A 172 -6.25 7.75 -20.39
CA LEU A 172 -6.78 9.11 -20.47
C LEU A 172 -7.59 9.45 -19.20
N PRO A 173 -7.57 10.70 -18.73
CA PRO A 173 -8.34 11.10 -17.56
C PRO A 173 -9.83 10.84 -17.76
N ILE A 174 -10.47 10.32 -16.72
CA ILE A 174 -11.90 10.01 -16.68
C ILE A 174 -12.62 11.09 -15.86
N PHE A 175 -13.65 11.68 -16.45
CA PHE A 175 -14.40 12.82 -15.89
C PHE A 175 -15.73 12.40 -15.27
N ASP A 176 -16.20 11.19 -15.58
CA ASP A 176 -17.52 10.70 -15.24
C ASP A 176 -17.43 9.45 -14.32
N PRO A 177 -18.15 9.43 -13.19
CA PRO A 177 -18.14 8.29 -12.26
C PRO A 177 -18.60 6.97 -12.89
N ASP A 178 -19.58 6.98 -13.79
CA ASP A 178 -20.05 5.74 -14.44
C ASP A 178 -18.99 5.19 -15.40
N ALA A 179 -18.27 6.07 -16.12
CA ALA A 179 -17.13 5.68 -16.92
C ALA A 179 -15.98 5.12 -16.05
N LEU A 180 -15.74 5.68 -14.87
CA LEU A 180 -14.75 5.15 -13.93
C LEU A 180 -15.17 3.75 -13.45
N ALA A 181 -16.44 3.55 -13.08
CA ALA A 181 -16.94 2.25 -12.65
C ALA A 181 -16.68 1.17 -13.71
N LYS A 182 -16.99 1.45 -14.98
CA LYS A 182 -16.70 0.54 -16.11
C LYS A 182 -15.20 0.26 -16.27
N ALA A 183 -14.35 1.28 -16.14
CA ALA A 183 -12.90 1.11 -16.24
C ALA A 183 -12.33 0.24 -15.11
N LEU A 184 -12.99 0.22 -13.95
CA LEU A 184 -12.61 -0.60 -12.79
C LEU A 184 -13.18 -2.02 -12.83
N GLY A 185 -13.93 -2.39 -13.87
CA GLY A 185 -14.54 -3.70 -14.03
C GLY A 185 -15.95 -3.83 -13.43
N GLY A 186 -16.66 -2.71 -13.30
CA GLY A 186 -18.09 -2.66 -12.99
C GLY A 186 -18.98 -3.17 -14.12
#